data_AF-A0A848FP06-F1
#
_entry.id   AF-A0A848FP06-F1
#
_cell.length_a   1.000
_cell.length_b   1.000
_cell.length_c   1.000
_cell.angle_alpha   90.00
_cell.angle_beta   90.00
_cell.angle_gamma   90.00
#
_symmetry.space_group_name_H-M   'P 1'
#
loop_
_entity.id
_entity.type
_entity.pdbx_description
1 polymer ?
#
loop_
_entity_poly.entity_id
_entity_poly.type
_entity_poly.pdbx_seq_one_letter_code
_entity_poly.pdbx_strand_id
1 'polypeptide(L)'
;MKKSIVMLAFCLPAVLFMSSFATKNSKEVTVTSISSDWMKSKSGTWPGMKDGKTYWYKIDKNAGLWWSTDGKKWAAVSDGAWADKSGKWLKIHEGKLVWSADGSSWSEVPDWTWEGSDGKWYKFNNKWELWVK
;
A
#
# COMPACT_ATOMS: atom_id res chain seq x y z
N MET A 1 55.44 8.96 6.77
CA MET A 1 56.23 10.05 7.39
C MET A 1 56.08 11.31 6.55
N LYS A 2 56.10 12.49 7.22
CA LYS A 2 56.05 13.89 6.72
C LYS A 2 54.61 14.44 6.56
N LYS A 3 54.02 15.11 7.58
CA LYS A 3 54.25 16.47 8.16
C LYS A 3 53.74 17.57 7.22
N SER A 4 52.60 18.21 7.55
CA SER A 4 52.49 19.60 8.13
C SER A 4 51.96 20.56 7.04
N ILE A 5 51.20 21.66 7.22
CA ILE A 5 50.88 22.62 8.31
C ILE A 5 49.68 23.47 7.79
N VAL A 6 48.58 23.69 8.54
CA VAL A 6 48.16 24.89 9.33
C VAL A 6 47.43 26.03 8.58
N MET A 7 46.20 26.27 9.08
CA MET A 7 45.38 27.50 9.26
C MET A 7 45.42 28.68 8.28
N LEU A 8 44.22 29.19 7.96
CA LEU A 8 43.87 30.58 8.29
C LEU A 8 42.35 30.78 8.37
N ALA A 9 41.90 31.33 9.50
CA ALA A 9 40.53 31.75 9.78
C ALA A 9 40.28 33.15 9.20
N PHE A 10 39.06 33.47 8.74
CA PHE A 10 38.60 34.86 8.67
C PHE A 10 37.07 35.00 8.80
N CYS A 11 36.72 36.07 9.51
CA CYS A 11 35.48 36.54 10.11
C CYS A 11 34.15 36.49 9.31
N LEU A 12 33.07 36.30 10.08
CA LEU A 12 31.68 36.72 9.81
C LEU A 12 31.56 38.26 9.70
N PRO A 13 30.51 38.77 9.01
CA PRO A 13 29.47 39.48 9.79
C PRO A 13 28.01 39.27 9.33
N ALA A 14 27.15 39.23 10.36
CA ALA A 14 25.85 39.91 10.52
C ALA A 14 24.73 39.83 9.46
N VAL A 15 23.73 39.00 9.79
CA VAL A 15 22.26 39.18 9.83
C VAL A 15 21.65 40.44 9.18
N LEU A 16 20.63 40.24 8.30
CA LEU A 16 19.21 40.62 8.46
C LEU A 16 18.53 40.76 7.07
N PHE A 17 17.83 39.71 6.63
CA PHE A 17 16.77 39.84 5.62
C PHE A 17 15.42 39.71 6.35
N MET A 18 14.77 40.84 6.62
CA MET A 18 13.34 40.87 6.91
C MET A 18 12.62 41.34 5.65
N SER A 19 12.13 40.39 4.86
CA SER A 19 11.13 40.66 3.83
C SER A 19 9.75 40.53 4.46
N SER A 20 9.09 41.67 4.66
CA SER A 20 7.68 41.73 5.07
C SER A 20 6.81 41.16 3.95
N PHE A 21 6.27 39.95 4.15
CA PHE A 21 5.17 39.47 3.32
C PHE A 21 3.88 40.10 3.83
N ALA A 22 3.26 40.91 2.97
CA ALA A 22 1.92 41.44 3.16
C ALA A 22 0.93 40.28 3.36
N THR A 23 0.22 40.29 4.48
CA THR A 23 -0.93 39.42 4.73
C THR A 23 -2.02 39.76 3.71
N LYS A 24 -2.04 39.05 2.58
CA LYS A 24 -3.20 38.99 1.71
C LYS A 24 -4.21 38.09 2.40
N ASN A 25 -5.37 38.66 2.68
CA ASN A 25 -6.55 38.03 3.22
C ASN A 25 -7.05 36.94 2.25
N SER A 26 -6.40 35.77 2.23
CA SER A 26 -6.91 34.59 1.56
C SER A 26 -7.92 33.97 2.51
N LYS A 27 -9.20 34.08 2.16
CA LYS A 27 -10.22 33.17 2.67
C LYS A 27 -9.62 31.77 2.59
N GLU A 28 -9.45 31.12 3.74
CA GLU A 28 -9.18 29.70 3.80
C GLU A 28 -10.31 29.02 3.05
N VAL A 29 -10.07 28.73 1.77
CA VAL A 29 -10.74 27.63 1.13
C VAL A 29 -10.18 26.44 1.87
N THR A 30 -10.94 25.97 2.85
CA THR A 30 -10.80 24.63 3.37
C THR A 30 -11.02 23.73 2.17
N VAL A 31 -9.95 23.45 1.43
CA VAL A 31 -9.86 22.25 0.62
C VAL A 31 -9.86 21.17 1.68
N THR A 32 -11.05 20.67 2.01
CA THR A 32 -11.20 19.34 2.59
C THR A 32 -10.54 18.42 1.57
N SER A 33 -9.23 18.20 1.76
CA SER A 33 -8.58 17.04 1.20
C SER A 33 -9.42 15.89 1.74
N ILE A 34 -10.22 15.28 0.87
CA ILE A 34 -10.76 13.97 1.15
C ILE A 34 -9.52 13.09 1.22
N SER A 35 -8.90 13.06 2.40
CA SER A 35 -8.09 11.95 2.82
C SER A 35 -9.00 10.76 2.62
N SER A 36 -8.79 10.05 1.53
CA SER A 36 -9.48 8.80 1.24
C SER A 36 -8.95 7.82 2.29
N ASP A 37 -9.58 7.89 3.46
CA ASP A 37 -9.26 7.08 4.61
C ASP A 37 -9.63 5.64 4.27
N TRP A 38 -8.78 4.74 4.73
CA TRP A 38 -9.06 3.32 4.64
C TRP A 38 -10.39 3.01 5.34
N MET A 39 -11.30 2.34 4.63
CA MET A 39 -12.56 1.87 5.18
C MET A 39 -12.57 0.35 5.25
N LYS A 40 -13.09 -0.20 6.35
CA LYS A 40 -13.29 -1.64 6.47
C LYS A 40 -14.27 -2.10 5.38
N SER A 41 -13.89 -3.10 4.60
CA SER A 41 -14.75 -3.67 3.57
C SER A 41 -15.96 -4.34 4.21
N LYS A 42 -17.16 -3.98 3.77
CA LYS A 42 -18.41 -4.56 4.27
C LYS A 42 -18.56 -6.03 3.85
N SER A 43 -18.09 -6.37 2.65
CA SER A 43 -18.18 -7.74 2.12
C SER A 43 -16.98 -8.61 2.48
N GLY A 44 -15.83 -8.00 2.79
CA GLY A 44 -14.57 -8.73 2.94
C GLY A 44 -14.09 -9.37 1.62
N THR A 45 -14.60 -8.90 0.48
CA THR A 45 -14.27 -9.42 -0.84
C THR A 45 -13.48 -8.40 -1.67
N TRP A 46 -12.56 -8.87 -2.48
CA TRP A 46 -11.83 -8.04 -3.46
C TRP A 46 -11.78 -8.75 -4.82
N PRO A 47 -11.65 -7.99 -5.93
CA PRO A 47 -11.48 -8.58 -7.24
C PRO A 47 -9.99 -8.87 -7.51
N GLY A 48 -9.73 -9.97 -8.21
CA GLY A 48 -8.46 -10.25 -8.86
C GLY A 48 -8.69 -10.72 -10.29
N MET A 49 -7.67 -10.58 -11.14
CA MET A 49 -7.74 -10.99 -12.54
C MET A 49 -6.93 -12.27 -12.75
N LYS A 50 -7.53 -13.29 -13.34
CA LYS A 50 -6.86 -14.53 -13.74
C LYS A 50 -7.42 -14.97 -15.10
N ASP A 51 -6.56 -15.38 -16.02
CA ASP A 51 -6.96 -15.85 -17.36
C ASP A 51 -7.91 -14.88 -18.11
N GLY A 52 -7.71 -13.56 -17.94
CA GLY A 52 -8.55 -12.52 -18.54
C GLY A 52 -9.96 -12.38 -17.94
N LYS A 53 -10.24 -13.04 -16.82
CA LYS A 53 -11.52 -12.98 -16.10
C LYS A 53 -11.33 -12.42 -14.70
N THR A 54 -12.30 -11.63 -14.26
CA THR A 54 -12.38 -11.17 -12.88
C THR A 54 -12.94 -12.27 -11.99
N TYR A 55 -12.22 -12.58 -10.92
CA TYR A 55 -12.64 -13.46 -9.84
C TYR A 55 -12.78 -12.64 -8.56
N TRP A 56 -13.81 -12.92 -7.78
CA TRP A 56 -13.98 -12.36 -6.44
C TRP A 56 -13.31 -13.26 -5.43
N TYR A 57 -12.45 -12.69 -4.60
CA TYR A 57 -11.72 -13.40 -3.56
C TYR A 57 -12.22 -13.00 -2.18
N LYS A 58 -12.09 -13.91 -1.22
CA LYS A 58 -12.24 -13.66 0.22
C LYS A 58 -11.35 -14.62 1.01
N ILE A 59 -11.08 -14.30 2.26
CA ILE A 59 -10.48 -15.24 3.21
C ILE A 59 -11.47 -15.67 4.28
N ASP A 60 -11.29 -16.90 4.78
CA ASP A 60 -12.02 -17.41 5.94
C ASP A 60 -11.26 -17.17 7.27
N LYS A 61 -11.82 -17.66 8.38
CA LYS A 61 -11.25 -17.50 9.73
C LYS A 61 -9.88 -18.18 9.91
N ASN A 62 -9.54 -19.13 9.05
CA ASN A 62 -8.28 -19.87 9.06
C ASN A 62 -7.29 -19.31 8.02
N ALA A 63 -7.55 -18.11 7.48
CA ALA A 63 -6.80 -17.52 6.39
C ALA A 63 -6.79 -18.37 5.10
N GLY A 64 -7.78 -19.26 4.93
CA GLY A 64 -8.00 -19.99 3.69
C GLY A 64 -8.56 -19.05 2.61
N LEU A 65 -7.99 -19.09 1.40
CA LEU A 65 -8.43 -18.27 0.28
C LEU A 65 -9.57 -18.95 -0.50
N TRP A 66 -10.61 -18.18 -0.81
CA TRP A 66 -11.77 -18.63 -1.57
C TRP A 66 -12.01 -17.70 -2.74
N TRP A 67 -12.51 -18.24 -3.84
CA TRP A 67 -12.86 -17.50 -5.04
C TRP A 67 -14.30 -17.75 -5.50
N SER A 68 -14.84 -16.81 -6.26
CA SER A 68 -16.17 -16.88 -6.86
C SER A 68 -16.22 -16.12 -8.19
N THR A 69 -16.95 -16.63 -9.17
CA THR A 69 -17.27 -15.90 -10.42
C THR A 69 -18.57 -15.12 -10.34
N ASP A 70 -19.44 -15.41 -9.37
CA ASP A 70 -20.77 -14.82 -9.25
C ASP A 70 -21.00 -14.10 -7.91
N GLY A 71 -20.00 -14.10 -7.02
CA GLY A 71 -20.06 -13.57 -5.66
C GLY A 71 -20.93 -14.38 -4.68
N LYS A 72 -21.54 -15.48 -5.14
CA LYS A 72 -22.53 -16.27 -4.39
C LYS A 72 -22.02 -17.67 -4.09
N LYS A 73 -21.47 -18.36 -5.09
CA LYS A 73 -20.88 -19.69 -4.97
C LYS A 73 -19.38 -19.55 -4.84
N TRP A 74 -18.83 -20.14 -3.78
CA TRP A 74 -17.43 -19.99 -3.40
C TRP A 74 -16.73 -21.35 -3.45
N ALA A 75 -15.53 -21.36 -3.99
CA ALA A 75 -14.64 -22.53 -4.00
C ALA A 75 -13.30 -22.16 -3.37
N ALA A 76 -12.67 -23.12 -2.69
CA ALA A 76 -11.34 -22.92 -2.15
C ALA A 76 -10.34 -22.75 -3.30
N VAL A 77 -9.39 -21.84 -3.13
CA VAL A 77 -8.26 -21.67 -4.04
C VAL A 77 -7.15 -22.60 -3.55
N SER A 78 -6.88 -23.70 -4.28
CA SER A 78 -5.95 -24.75 -3.85
C SER A 78 -4.51 -24.29 -3.69
N ASP A 79 -4.06 -23.34 -4.52
CA ASP A 79 -2.71 -22.76 -4.45
C ASP A 79 -2.62 -21.59 -3.44
N GLY A 80 -3.77 -21.16 -2.89
CA GLY A 80 -3.87 -20.04 -1.95
C GLY A 80 -3.41 -18.70 -2.52
N ALA A 81 -3.32 -18.55 -3.85
CA ALA A 81 -2.74 -17.37 -4.48
C ALA A 81 -3.74 -16.59 -5.34
N TRP A 82 -3.57 -15.26 -5.39
CA TRP A 82 -4.31 -14.36 -6.27
C TRP A 82 -3.38 -13.33 -6.90
N ALA A 83 -3.75 -12.75 -8.04
CA ALA A 83 -2.96 -11.71 -8.69
C ALA A 83 -3.41 -10.31 -8.25
N ASP A 84 -2.44 -9.40 -8.06
CA ASP A 84 -2.69 -7.96 -8.03
C ASP A 84 -2.86 -7.38 -9.45
N LYS A 85 -3.11 -6.07 -9.53
CA LYS A 85 -3.20 -5.33 -10.80
C LYS A 85 -1.97 -5.45 -11.68
N SER A 86 -0.78 -5.60 -11.09
CA SER A 86 0.49 -5.70 -11.81
C SER A 86 0.80 -7.14 -12.25
N GLY A 87 -0.06 -8.11 -11.92
CA GLY A 87 0.18 -9.53 -12.20
C GLY A 87 1.13 -10.21 -11.22
N LYS A 88 1.50 -9.56 -10.11
CA LYS A 88 2.24 -10.25 -9.04
C LYS A 88 1.28 -11.17 -8.30
N TRP A 89 1.76 -12.36 -7.96
CA TRP A 89 1.03 -13.32 -7.15
C TRP A 89 1.15 -12.94 -5.68
N LEU A 90 0.04 -12.95 -4.96
CA LEU A 90 -0.05 -12.76 -3.53
C LEU A 90 -0.58 -14.03 -2.89
N LYS A 91 -0.08 -14.37 -1.70
CA LYS A 91 -0.65 -15.44 -0.87
C LYS A 91 -0.38 -15.18 0.61
N ILE A 92 -1.13 -15.87 1.46
CA ILE A 92 -0.85 -15.91 2.90
C ILE A 92 0.10 -17.08 3.16
N HIS A 93 1.25 -16.78 3.77
CA HIS A 93 2.25 -17.78 4.13
C HIS A 93 2.83 -17.44 5.50
N GLU A 94 2.83 -18.41 6.41
CA GLU A 94 3.35 -18.25 7.79
C GLU A 94 2.78 -17.02 8.52
N GLY A 95 1.48 -16.74 8.33
CA GLY A 95 0.81 -15.61 8.97
C GLY A 95 1.16 -14.24 8.38
N LYS A 96 1.81 -14.19 7.22
CA LYS A 96 2.18 -12.96 6.51
C LYS A 96 1.55 -12.92 5.12
N LEU A 97 1.28 -11.71 4.64
CA LEU A 97 0.99 -11.49 3.23
C LEU A 97 2.31 -11.41 2.45
N VAL A 98 2.52 -12.31 1.51
CA VAL A 98 3.71 -12.32 0.65
C VAL A 98 3.32 -12.18 -0.81
N TRP A 99 4.20 -11.59 -1.62
CA TRP A 99 4.07 -11.50 -3.06
C TRP A 99 5.22 -12.16 -3.83
N SER A 100 5.01 -12.42 -5.10
CA SER A 100 6.00 -12.96 -6.02
C SER A 100 5.73 -12.49 -7.45
N ALA A 101 6.78 -12.13 -8.18
CA ALA A 101 6.70 -11.81 -9.61
C ALA A 101 6.92 -13.04 -10.51
N ASP A 102 7.58 -14.08 -10.00
CA ASP A 102 7.98 -15.29 -10.72
C ASP A 102 7.27 -16.57 -10.22
N GLY A 103 6.45 -16.46 -9.18
CA GLY A 103 5.77 -17.56 -8.50
C GLY A 103 6.68 -18.40 -7.58
N SER A 104 7.98 -18.11 -7.52
CA SER A 104 8.99 -18.93 -6.84
C SER A 104 9.69 -18.18 -5.72
N SER A 105 10.02 -16.91 -5.95
CA SER A 105 10.68 -16.02 -4.99
C SER A 105 9.62 -15.18 -4.29
N TRP A 106 9.50 -15.31 -2.98
CA TRP A 106 8.45 -14.66 -2.19
C TRP A 106 9.03 -13.62 -1.25
N SER A 107 8.35 -12.49 -1.11
CA SER A 107 8.73 -11.41 -0.18
C SER A 107 7.50 -10.86 0.51
N GLU A 108 7.64 -10.39 1.75
CA GLU A 108 6.54 -9.78 2.49
C GLU A 108 6.05 -8.52 1.77
N VAL A 109 4.73 -8.37 1.70
CA VAL A 109 4.08 -7.19 1.11
C VAL A 109 4.13 -6.06 2.13
N PRO A 110 4.72 -4.89 1.80
CA PRO A 110 4.75 -3.74 2.71
C PRO A 110 3.34 -3.34 3.15
N ASP A 111 3.18 -3.13 4.46
CA ASP A 111 1.91 -2.77 5.12
C ASP A 111 0.72 -3.67 4.75
N TRP A 112 1.01 -4.89 4.27
CA TRP A 112 0.06 -5.84 3.71
C TRP A 112 -0.93 -5.19 2.73
N THR A 113 -0.43 -4.28 1.90
CA THR A 113 -1.21 -3.41 1.02
C THR A 113 -0.93 -3.73 -0.45
N TRP A 114 -1.97 -3.84 -1.28
CA TRP A 114 -1.86 -4.11 -2.71
C TRP A 114 -2.95 -3.40 -3.52
N GLU A 115 -2.73 -3.23 -4.82
CA GLU A 115 -3.73 -2.69 -5.74
C GLU A 115 -4.51 -3.84 -6.40
N GLY A 116 -5.84 -3.85 -6.24
CA GLY A 116 -6.70 -4.86 -6.85
C GLY A 116 -6.89 -4.64 -8.35
N SER A 117 -7.45 -5.63 -9.04
CA SER A 117 -7.65 -5.55 -10.49
C SER A 117 -8.64 -4.45 -10.91
N ASP A 118 -9.40 -3.89 -9.98
CA ASP A 118 -10.31 -2.77 -10.18
C ASP A 118 -9.66 -1.40 -9.91
N GLY A 119 -8.35 -1.36 -9.63
CA GLY A 119 -7.60 -0.13 -9.36
C GLY A 119 -7.78 0.45 -7.97
N LYS A 120 -8.53 -0.23 -7.08
CA LYS A 120 -8.63 0.18 -5.68
C LYS A 120 -7.46 -0.37 -4.89
N TRP A 121 -7.11 0.33 -3.81
CA TRP A 121 -6.12 -0.17 -2.86
C TRP A 121 -6.80 -1.01 -1.80
N TYR A 122 -6.20 -2.15 -1.50
CA TYR A 122 -6.64 -3.09 -0.47
C TYR A 122 -5.54 -3.29 0.55
N LYS A 123 -5.92 -3.55 1.80
CA LYS A 123 -4.99 -4.01 2.82
C LYS A 123 -5.64 -4.97 3.80
N PHE A 124 -4.82 -5.81 4.41
CA PHE A 124 -5.21 -6.56 5.61
C PHE A 124 -4.64 -5.90 6.86
N ASN A 125 -5.39 -5.97 7.96
CA ASN A 125 -4.82 -5.72 9.28
C ASN A 125 -4.33 -7.04 9.92
N ASN A 126 -3.77 -6.95 11.12
CA ASN A 126 -3.30 -8.10 11.91
C ASN A 126 -4.39 -9.13 12.29
N LYS A 127 -5.67 -8.81 12.05
CA LYS A 127 -6.81 -9.70 12.26
C LYS A 127 -7.37 -10.26 10.94
N TRP A 128 -6.64 -10.09 9.84
CA TRP A 128 -7.07 -10.50 8.50
C TRP A 128 -8.39 -9.84 8.05
N GLU A 129 -8.70 -8.65 8.57
CA GLU A 129 -9.84 -7.87 8.11
C GLU A 129 -9.43 -7.06 6.89
N LEU A 130 -10.25 -7.09 5.83
CA LEU A 130 -10.01 -6.36 4.60
C LEU A 130 -10.42 -4.89 4.75
N TRP A 131 -9.55 -3.98 4.33
CA TRP A 131 -9.80 -2.55 4.20
C TRP A 131 -9.57 -2.11 2.76
N VAL A 132 -10.29 -1.08 2.32
CA VAL A 132 -10.27 -0.57 0.95
C VAL A 132 -10.16 0.95 0.94
N LYS A 133 -9.48 1.47 -0.09
CA LYS A 133 -9.30 2.89 -0.40
C LYS A 133 -9.55 3.14 -1.89
#